data_AF-A0A0L0F7P0-F1
#
_entry.id   AF-A0A0L0F7P0-F1
#
_cell.length_a   1.000
_cell.length_b   1.000
_cell.length_c   1.000
_cell.angle_alpha   90.00
_cell.angle_beta   90.00
_cell.angle_gamma   90.00
#
_symmetry.space_group_name_H-M   'P 1'
#
loop_
_entity.id
_entity.type
_entity.pdbx_description
1 polymer ?
#
loop_
_entity_poly.entity_id
_entity_poly.type
_entity_poly.pdbx_seq_one_letter_code
_entity_poly.pdbx_strand_id
1 'polypeptide(L)'
;LDSLLGDVHGEIMDLETQIENLLQQTVLSQTEYIFSKRFSIPVVLLKIMLRVSDLTSEVDCILALATAARDYGFDCRPEMSDVPILNIDEGRHPLQELCTDNFIPNDTRMSPTETQMHIITGPNASGKSIYLKQLGILTYLAHVGSFIPAKSAQIGFCDRIL
;
A
#
# COMPACT_ATOMS: atom_id res chain seq x y z
N LEU A 1 -12.86 14.27 -31.29
CA LEU A 1 -11.73 14.66 -32.17
C LEU A 1 -11.56 13.64 -33.30
N ASP A 2 -11.79 12.35 -33.03
CA ASP A 2 -11.69 11.24 -34.00
C ASP A 2 -12.62 11.35 -35.21
N SER A 3 -13.80 11.97 -35.06
CA SER A 3 -14.71 12.24 -36.19
C SER A 3 -14.31 13.44 -37.05
N LEU A 4 -13.35 14.27 -36.60
CA LEU A 4 -12.89 15.47 -37.30
C LEU A 4 -11.51 15.29 -37.93
N LEU A 5 -10.66 14.41 -37.39
CA LEU A 5 -9.28 14.19 -37.83
C LEU A 5 -9.01 12.82 -38.47
N GLY A 6 -9.96 11.87 -38.40
CA GLY A 6 -9.95 10.66 -39.20
C GLY A 6 -8.79 9.71 -38.92
N ASP A 7 -8.82 9.01 -37.78
CA ASP A 7 -7.97 7.84 -37.52
C ASP A 7 -8.84 6.56 -37.40
N VAL A 8 -9.61 6.26 -38.44
CA VAL A 8 -10.56 5.12 -38.44
C VAL A 8 -9.84 3.77 -38.41
N HIS A 9 -8.56 3.74 -38.79
CA HIS A 9 -7.74 2.53 -38.88
C HIS A 9 -6.62 2.44 -37.82
N GLY A 10 -6.50 3.42 -36.92
CA GLY A 10 -5.48 3.45 -35.87
C GLY A 10 -4.05 3.79 -36.35
N GLU A 11 -3.90 4.22 -37.60
CA GLU A 11 -2.60 4.51 -38.21
C GLU A 11 -1.90 5.69 -37.55
N ILE A 12 -2.65 6.71 -37.10
CA ILE A 12 -2.08 7.88 -36.41
C ILE A 12 -1.60 7.48 -35.01
N MET A 13 -2.41 6.71 -34.28
CA MET A 13 -2.05 6.19 -32.95
C MET A 13 -0.84 5.23 -33.00
N ASP A 14 -0.74 4.40 -34.04
CA ASP A 14 0.41 3.52 -34.26
C ASP A 14 1.67 4.30 -34.61
N LEU A 15 1.56 5.35 -35.43
CA LEU A 15 2.66 6.27 -35.74
C LEU A 15 3.12 7.05 -34.50
N GLU A 16 2.19 7.51 -33.66
CA GLU A 16 2.49 8.18 -32.40
C GLU A 16 3.26 7.23 -31.47
N THR A 17 2.77 5.99 -31.30
CA THR A 17 3.43 4.96 -30.51
C THR A 17 4.83 4.63 -31.06
N GLN A 18 5.01 4.58 -32.38
CA GLN A 18 6.32 4.36 -33.00
C GLN A 18 7.28 5.53 -32.75
N ILE A 19 6.79 6.77 -32.86
CA ILE A 19 7.57 7.99 -32.59
C ILE A 19 7.99 8.05 -31.11
N GLU A 20 7.08 7.74 -30.19
CA GLU A 20 7.37 7.68 -28.76
C GLU A 20 8.45 6.64 -28.44
N ASN A 21 8.34 5.44 -29.02
CA ASN A 21 9.34 4.39 -28.84
C ASN A 21 10.70 4.78 -29.44
N LEU A 22 10.72 5.41 -30.62
CA LEU A 22 11.94 5.92 -31.25
C LEU A 22 12.60 7.03 -30.44
N LEU A 23 11.80 7.96 -29.89
CA LEU A 23 12.28 9.00 -28.99
C LEU A 23 12.85 8.40 -27.72
N GLN A 24 12.15 7.43 -27.11
CA GLN A 24 12.62 6.77 -25.90
C GLN A 24 13.94 6.03 -26.14
N GLN A 25 14.07 5.29 -27.24
CA GLN A 25 15.31 4.62 -27.63
C GLN A 25 16.44 5.61 -27.95
N THR A 26 16.12 6.74 -28.58
CA THR A 26 17.10 7.79 -28.91
C THR A 26 17.58 8.51 -27.65
N VAL A 27 16.69 8.84 -26.72
CA VAL A 27 17.03 9.46 -25.43
C VAL A 27 17.85 8.50 -24.57
N LEU A 28 17.50 7.21 -24.52
CA LEU A 28 18.27 6.20 -23.81
C LEU A 28 19.68 6.03 -24.41
N SER A 29 19.79 5.93 -25.74
CA SER A 29 21.09 5.78 -26.39
C SER A 29 21.96 7.05 -26.29
N GLN A 30 21.36 8.24 -26.37
CA GLN A 30 22.08 9.50 -26.16
C GLN A 30 22.47 9.71 -24.71
N THR A 31 21.64 9.32 -23.74
CA THR A 31 22.00 9.39 -22.31
C THR A 31 23.13 8.40 -22.00
N GLU A 32 23.08 7.17 -22.52
CA GLU A 32 24.20 6.21 -22.43
C GLU A 32 25.48 6.77 -23.07
N TYR A 33 25.38 7.41 -24.23
CA TYR A 33 26.51 8.04 -24.91
C TYR A 33 27.11 9.20 -24.11
N ILE A 34 26.28 10.13 -23.63
CA ILE A 34 26.70 11.30 -22.84
C ILE A 34 27.30 10.86 -21.51
N PHE A 35 26.72 9.84 -20.86
CA PHE A 35 27.29 9.24 -19.65
C PHE A 35 28.67 8.65 -19.97
N SER A 36 28.79 7.81 -21.01
CA SER A 36 30.06 7.17 -21.38
C SER A 36 31.20 8.15 -21.66
N LYS A 37 30.89 9.35 -22.16
CA LYS A 37 31.88 10.36 -22.57
C LYS A 37 32.27 11.34 -21.48
N ARG A 38 31.41 11.55 -20.46
CA ARG A 38 31.60 12.57 -19.41
C ARG A 38 31.81 11.97 -18.03
N PHE A 39 31.38 10.73 -17.82
CA PHE A 39 31.49 9.97 -16.58
C PHE A 39 31.90 8.55 -16.93
N SER A 40 33.10 8.10 -16.54
CA SER A 40 33.58 6.73 -16.80
C SER A 40 32.85 5.65 -15.97
N ILE A 41 31.53 5.79 -15.76
CA ILE A 41 30.68 4.80 -15.09
C ILE A 41 30.05 3.94 -16.18
N PRO A 42 30.41 2.65 -16.29
CA PRO A 42 29.77 1.72 -17.22
C PRO A 42 28.26 1.64 -16.93
N VAL A 43 27.43 1.48 -17.96
CA VAL A 43 25.97 1.25 -17.82
C VAL A 43 25.64 0.12 -16.82
N VAL A 44 26.53 -0.86 -16.70
CA VAL A 44 26.47 -1.94 -15.71
C VAL A 44 26.52 -1.41 -14.27
N LEU A 45 27.38 -0.43 -13.98
CA LEU A 45 27.50 0.17 -12.65
C LEU A 45 26.26 1.00 -12.29
N LEU A 46 25.65 1.70 -13.25
CA LEU A 46 24.39 2.40 -13.03
C LEU A 46 23.26 1.44 -12.64
N LYS A 47 23.14 0.30 -13.35
CA LYS A 47 22.15 -0.75 -13.02
C LYS A 47 22.37 -1.32 -11.62
N ILE A 48 23.63 -1.54 -11.23
CA ILE A 48 23.97 -1.99 -9.87
C ILE A 48 23.55 -0.94 -8.84
N MET A 49 23.84 0.34 -9.07
CA MET A 49 23.48 1.42 -8.13
C MET A 49 21.97 1.55 -7.96
N LEU A 50 21.19 1.48 -9.04
CA LEU A 50 19.73 1.48 -8.97
C LEU A 50 19.21 0.26 -8.18
N ARG A 51 19.77 -0.94 -8.44
CA ARG A 51 19.36 -2.14 -7.71
C ARG A 51 19.70 -2.07 -6.22
N VAL A 52 20.86 -1.52 -5.87
CA VAL A 52 21.23 -1.27 -4.47
C VAL A 52 20.26 -0.29 -3.84
N SER A 53 19.93 0.80 -4.53
CA SER A 53 18.95 1.79 -4.06
C SER A 53 17.60 1.16 -3.76
N ASP A 54 17.07 0.33 -4.67
CA ASP A 54 15.78 -0.37 -4.47
C ASP A 54 15.81 -1.26 -3.23
N LEU A 55 16.86 -2.07 -3.08
CA LEU A 55 17.02 -2.98 -1.94
C LEU A 55 17.17 -2.22 -0.62
N THR A 56 17.94 -1.12 -0.62
CA THR A 56 18.08 -0.30 0.59
C THR A 56 16.78 0.38 0.98
N SER A 57 15.99 0.84 -0.01
CA SER A 57 14.67 1.43 0.25
C SER A 57 13.69 0.39 0.82
N GLU A 58 13.70 -0.84 0.32
CA GLU A 58 12.86 -1.92 0.86
C GLU A 58 13.22 -2.23 2.32
N VAL A 59 14.52 -2.33 2.62
CA VAL A 59 15.01 -2.53 4.00
C VAL A 59 14.61 -1.36 4.90
N ASP A 60 14.74 -0.12 4.43
CA ASP A 60 14.35 1.08 5.18
C ASP A 60 12.85 1.08 5.51
N CYS A 61 11.99 0.75 4.54
CA CYS A 61 10.55 0.60 4.75
C CYS A 61 10.21 -0.47 5.81
N ILE A 62 10.80 -1.66 5.71
CA ILE A 62 10.56 -2.75 6.68
C ILE A 62 11.04 -2.35 8.07
N LEU A 63 12.21 -1.69 8.16
CA LEU A 63 12.75 -1.20 9.42
C LEU A 63 11.87 -0.11 10.03
N ALA A 64 11.33 0.80 9.22
CA ALA A 64 10.39 1.83 9.66
C ALA A 64 9.11 1.21 10.22
N LEU A 65 8.53 0.20 9.56
CA LEU A 65 7.37 -0.52 10.06
C LEU A 65 7.66 -1.24 11.38
N ALA A 66 8.80 -1.94 11.48
CA ALA A 66 9.20 -2.65 12.71
C ALA A 66 9.48 -1.68 13.87
N THR A 67 10.08 -0.53 13.57
CA THR A 67 10.35 0.53 14.55
C THR A 67 9.05 1.15 15.05
N ALA A 68 8.14 1.51 14.15
CA ALA A 68 6.82 2.01 14.52
C ALA A 68 6.05 0.98 15.36
N ALA A 69 6.09 -0.30 14.98
CA ALA A 69 5.43 -1.36 15.73
C ALA A 69 5.95 -1.46 17.17
N ARG A 70 7.27 -1.40 17.37
CA ARG A 70 7.87 -1.40 18.70
C ARG A 70 7.51 -0.14 19.50
N ASP A 71 7.66 1.03 18.88
CA ASP A 71 7.57 2.32 19.58
C ASP A 71 6.11 2.69 19.93
N TYR A 72 5.14 2.22 19.13
CA TYR A 72 3.71 2.46 19.34
C TYR A 72 2.94 1.23 19.86
N GLY A 73 3.63 0.15 20.24
CA GLY A 73 3.00 -1.04 20.85
C GLY A 73 2.07 -1.80 19.91
N PHE A 74 2.50 -2.07 18.67
CA PHE A 74 1.79 -2.95 17.74
C PHE A 74 2.25 -4.39 17.98
N ASP A 75 1.58 -5.04 18.93
CA ASP A 75 2.03 -6.33 19.46
C ASP A 75 1.56 -7.55 18.64
N CYS A 76 0.65 -7.33 17.68
CA CYS A 76 0.09 -8.40 16.87
C CYS A 76 0.67 -8.44 15.46
N ARG A 77 1.28 -9.58 15.11
CA ARG A 77 1.49 -9.99 13.72
C ARG A 77 0.19 -10.59 13.18
N PRO A 78 -0.48 -9.97 12.20
CA PRO A 78 -1.74 -10.50 11.65
C PRO A 78 -1.54 -11.84 10.94
N GLU A 79 -2.51 -12.73 11.09
CA GLU A 79 -2.63 -13.95 10.28
C GLU A 79 -3.44 -13.64 9.02
N MET A 80 -2.82 -13.80 7.84
CA MET A 80 -3.51 -13.59 6.57
C MET A 80 -4.27 -14.85 6.15
N SER A 81 -5.50 -14.70 5.67
CA SER A 81 -6.39 -15.80 5.27
C SER A 81 -6.86 -15.66 3.83
N ASP A 82 -7.00 -16.80 3.13
CA ASP A 82 -7.62 -16.88 1.79
C ASP A 82 -9.15 -16.73 1.82
N VAL A 83 -9.76 -16.74 3.02
CA VAL A 83 -11.19 -16.59 3.23
C VAL A 83 -11.49 -15.14 3.63
N PRO A 84 -12.59 -14.53 3.15
CA PRO A 84 -12.95 -13.14 3.51
C PRO A 84 -13.44 -13.04 4.96
N ILE A 85 -12.48 -13.04 5.89
CA ILE A 85 -12.68 -13.00 7.35
C ILE A 85 -12.06 -11.73 7.93
N LEU A 86 -12.68 -11.15 8.95
CA LEU A 86 -12.10 -10.05 9.71
C LEU A 86 -12.33 -10.32 11.19
N ASN A 87 -11.35 -10.97 11.81
CA ASN A 87 -11.35 -11.31 13.22
C ASN A 87 -10.25 -10.53 13.90
N ILE A 88 -10.61 -9.62 14.79
CA ILE A 88 -9.66 -8.79 15.54
C ILE A 88 -10.06 -8.85 17.01
N ASP A 89 -9.13 -9.22 17.88
CA ASP A 89 -9.31 -9.22 19.32
C ASP A 89 -8.55 -8.05 19.94
N GLU A 90 -9.25 -7.28 20.77
CA GLU A 90 -8.77 -6.08 21.45
C GLU A 90 -8.06 -5.10 20.48
N GLY A 91 -8.66 -4.84 19.31
CA GLY A 91 -8.12 -3.91 18.32
C GLY A 91 -8.18 -2.46 18.79
N ARG A 92 -7.12 -1.70 18.54
CA ARG A 92 -7.00 -0.28 18.92
C ARG A 92 -6.79 0.60 17.69
N HIS A 93 -7.20 1.86 17.75
CA HIS A 93 -7.01 2.79 16.65
C HIS A 93 -5.61 3.44 16.74
N PRO A 94 -4.68 3.19 15.82
CA PRO A 94 -3.27 3.57 15.96
C PRO A 94 -3.03 5.06 16.28
N LEU A 95 -3.79 5.95 15.63
CA LEU A 95 -3.64 7.40 15.84
C LEU A 95 -4.45 7.95 17.01
N GLN A 96 -5.71 7.49 17.18
CA GLN A 96 -6.60 8.01 18.21
C GLN A 96 -6.15 7.60 19.62
N GLU A 97 -5.52 6.44 19.76
CA GLU A 97 -4.94 5.99 21.02
C GLU A 97 -3.88 6.98 21.54
N LEU A 98 -3.11 7.62 20.65
CA LEU A 98 -2.12 8.63 21.03
C LEU A 98 -2.75 9.96 21.49
N CYS A 99 -4.05 10.15 21.28
CA CYS A 99 -4.77 11.38 21.61
C CYS A 99 -5.65 11.25 22.86
N THR A 100 -5.62 10.11 23.55
CA THR A 100 -6.42 9.84 24.75
C THR A 100 -5.59 9.12 25.79
N ASP A 101 -5.79 9.42 27.07
CA ASP A 101 -5.06 8.74 28.15
C ASP A 101 -5.47 7.26 28.26
N ASN A 102 -6.74 6.96 27.95
CA ASN A 102 -7.29 5.60 27.98
C ASN A 102 -8.09 5.36 26.69
N PHE A 103 -7.55 4.54 25.80
CA PHE A 103 -8.28 4.02 24.64
C PHE A 103 -8.92 2.68 25.00
N ILE A 104 -10.21 2.50 24.69
CA ILE A 104 -10.92 1.25 24.93
C ILE A 104 -10.81 0.39 23.65
N PRO A 105 -10.12 -0.76 23.69
CA PRO A 105 -10.01 -1.63 22.53
C PRO A 105 -11.37 -2.24 22.15
N ASN A 106 -11.51 -2.63 20.88
CA ASN A 106 -12.72 -3.22 20.35
C ASN A 106 -12.44 -4.54 19.62
N ASP A 107 -13.26 -5.54 19.92
CA ASP A 107 -13.27 -6.79 19.17
C ASP A 107 -14.05 -6.62 17.86
N THR A 108 -13.71 -7.43 16.87
CA THR A 108 -14.40 -7.46 15.56
C THR A 108 -14.47 -8.90 15.09
N ARG A 109 -15.66 -9.32 14.69
CA ARG A 109 -15.91 -10.64 14.11
C ARG A 109 -16.73 -10.45 12.85
N MET A 110 -16.14 -10.74 11.70
CA MET A 110 -16.83 -10.82 10.42
C MET A 110 -16.39 -12.08 9.70
N SER A 111 -17.35 -12.85 9.22
CA SER A 111 -17.09 -14.07 8.48
C SER A 111 -18.20 -14.31 7.46
N PRO A 112 -17.92 -15.07 6.39
CA PRO A 112 -18.93 -15.37 5.37
C PRO A 112 -20.06 -16.24 5.91
N THR A 113 -19.80 -17.03 6.94
CA THR A 113 -20.71 -18.03 7.51
C THR A 113 -21.57 -17.50 8.65
N GLU A 114 -21.13 -16.45 9.36
CA GLU A 114 -21.85 -15.92 10.51
C GLU A 114 -22.36 -14.50 10.26
N THR A 115 -21.45 -13.52 10.19
CA THR A 115 -21.80 -12.09 10.12
C THR A 115 -20.97 -11.40 9.06
N GLN A 116 -21.62 -11.00 7.96
CA GLN A 116 -20.98 -10.25 6.86
C GLN A 116 -21.17 -8.74 6.97
N MET A 117 -22.13 -8.29 7.79
CA MET A 117 -22.49 -6.86 7.90
C MET A 117 -22.77 -6.49 9.35
N HIS A 118 -22.14 -5.40 9.81
CA HIS A 118 -22.39 -4.81 11.11
C HIS A 118 -23.23 -3.54 10.97
N ILE A 119 -24.32 -3.44 11.74
CA ILE A 119 -25.10 -2.21 11.88
C ILE A 119 -24.70 -1.55 13.21
N ILE A 120 -23.91 -0.48 13.12
CA ILE A 120 -23.37 0.20 14.29
C ILE A 120 -24.24 1.40 14.62
N THR A 121 -24.94 1.33 15.76
CA THR A 121 -25.79 2.42 16.27
C THR A 121 -25.27 2.92 17.61
N GLY A 122 -25.68 4.13 18.00
CA GLY A 122 -25.30 4.72 19.29
C GLY A 122 -25.30 6.25 19.27
N PRO A 123 -25.22 6.91 20.44
CA PRO A 123 -25.21 8.37 20.56
C PRO A 123 -24.07 9.04 19.78
N ASN A 124 -24.21 10.33 19.48
CA ASN A 124 -23.08 11.10 18.93
C ASN A 124 -21.89 11.07 19.90
N ALA A 125 -20.68 11.12 19.36
CA ALA A 125 -19.42 10.98 20.09
C ALA A 125 -19.18 9.63 20.81
N SER A 126 -19.96 8.58 20.51
CA SER A 126 -19.76 7.23 21.07
C SER A 126 -18.66 6.40 20.39
N GLY A 127 -17.79 7.03 19.59
CA GLY A 127 -16.67 6.32 18.94
C GLY A 127 -16.98 5.53 17.66
N LYS A 128 -18.22 5.52 17.15
CA LYS A 128 -18.60 4.73 15.94
C LYS A 128 -17.69 4.98 14.73
N SER A 129 -17.43 6.25 14.40
CA SER A 129 -16.56 6.60 13.27
C SER A 129 -15.09 6.29 13.53
N ILE A 130 -14.65 6.33 14.80
CA ILE A 130 -13.30 5.92 15.20
C ILE A 130 -13.16 4.42 14.98
N TYR A 131 -14.12 3.62 15.45
CA TYR A 131 -14.13 2.18 15.24
C TYR A 131 -14.10 1.79 13.74
N LEU A 132 -14.92 2.43 12.90
CA LEU A 132 -14.91 2.16 11.46
C LEU A 132 -13.56 2.49 10.81
N LYS A 133 -12.96 3.64 11.17
CA LYS A 133 -11.62 4.04 10.68
C LYS A 133 -10.54 3.09 11.19
N GLN A 134 -10.65 2.63 12.44
CA GLN A 134 -9.77 1.62 13.01
C GLN A 134 -9.76 0.39 12.12
N LEU A 135 -10.91 -0.20 11.79
CA LEU A 135 -10.96 -1.40 10.94
C LEU A 135 -10.27 -1.19 9.59
N GLY A 136 -10.51 -0.05 8.93
CA GLY A 136 -9.85 0.29 7.68
C GLY A 136 -8.34 0.37 7.81
N ILE A 137 -7.84 1.08 8.84
CA ILE A 137 -6.40 1.24 9.08
C ILE A 137 -5.74 -0.09 9.46
N LEU A 138 -6.36 -0.89 10.34
CA LEU A 138 -5.82 -2.19 10.75
C LEU A 138 -5.75 -3.16 9.57
N THR A 139 -6.78 -3.18 8.71
CA THR A 139 -6.79 -3.99 7.49
C THR A 139 -5.70 -3.53 6.53
N TYR A 140 -5.54 -2.22 6.32
CA TYR A 140 -4.49 -1.66 5.48
C TYR A 140 -3.08 -2.01 5.99
N LEU A 141 -2.81 -1.80 7.28
CA LEU A 141 -1.53 -2.10 7.91
C LEU A 141 -1.15 -3.58 7.75
N ALA A 142 -2.11 -4.49 7.93
CA ALA A 142 -1.88 -5.92 7.71
C ALA A 142 -1.47 -6.23 6.26
N HIS A 143 -2.12 -5.61 5.27
CA HIS A 143 -1.84 -5.84 3.85
C HIS A 143 -0.51 -5.24 3.37
N VAL A 144 -0.01 -4.19 4.03
CA VAL A 144 1.35 -3.65 3.77
C VAL A 144 2.44 -4.39 4.55
N GLY A 145 2.09 -5.44 5.29
CA GLY A 145 3.04 -6.29 6.03
C GLY A 145 3.44 -5.75 7.41
N SER A 146 2.74 -4.74 7.93
CA SER A 146 2.96 -4.20 9.26
C SER A 146 2.33 -5.07 10.35
N PHE A 147 2.87 -4.97 11.56
CA PHE A 147 2.16 -5.37 12.76
C PHE A 147 1.05 -4.36 13.05
N ILE A 148 0.09 -4.74 13.89
CA ILE A 148 -1.05 -3.90 14.24
C ILE A 148 -1.28 -3.84 15.76
N PRO A 149 -1.89 -2.76 16.29
CA PRO A 149 -2.22 -2.66 17.71
C PRO A 149 -3.49 -3.45 18.03
N ALA A 150 -3.33 -4.76 18.17
CA ALA A 150 -4.35 -5.69 18.60
C ALA A 150 -3.71 -6.79 19.46
N LYS A 151 -4.52 -7.61 20.12
CA LYS A 151 -4.03 -8.79 20.83
C LYS A 151 -3.85 -9.99 19.90
N SER A 152 -4.81 -10.19 18.99
CA SER A 152 -4.72 -11.16 17.90
C SER A 152 -5.56 -10.69 16.73
N ALA A 153 -5.17 -11.05 15.52
CA ALA A 153 -5.93 -10.74 14.33
C ALA A 153 -5.75 -11.79 13.23
N GLN A 154 -6.86 -12.14 12.60
CA GLN A 154 -6.94 -12.93 11.38
C GLN A 154 -7.71 -12.13 10.34
N ILE A 155 -7.04 -11.80 9.24
CA ILE A 155 -7.52 -10.85 8.24
C ILE A 155 -7.47 -11.52 6.87
N GLY A 156 -8.62 -11.62 6.22
CA GLY A 156 -8.77 -12.11 4.86
C GLY A 156 -8.28 -11.10 3.84
N PHE A 157 -7.98 -11.56 2.63
CA PHE A 157 -7.65 -10.67 1.52
C PHE A 157 -8.80 -9.68 1.25
N CYS A 158 -8.42 -8.40 1.13
CA CYS A 158 -9.34 -7.30 0.87
C CYS A 158 -8.97 -6.63 -0.45
N ASP A 159 -9.88 -6.67 -1.42
CA ASP A 159 -9.65 -6.04 -2.73
C ASP A 159 -9.76 -4.51 -2.68
N ARG A 160 -10.68 -3.98 -1.84
CA ARG A 160 -11.00 -2.56 -1.75
C ARG A 160 -11.47 -2.14 -0.37
N ILE A 161 -10.98 -1.00 0.09
CA ILE A 161 -11.52 -0.24 1.23
C ILE A 161 -12.17 1.02 0.64
N LEU A 162 -13.45 1.23 0.92
CA LEU A 162 -14.26 2.33 0.38
C LEU A 162 -14.41 3.49 1.37
#